data_AF-A0A485LWU6-F1
#
_entry.id   AF-A0A485LWU6-F1
#
_cell.length_a   1.000
_cell.length_b   1.000
_cell.length_c   1.000
_cell.angle_alpha   90.00
_cell.angle_beta   90.00
_cell.angle_gamma   90.00
#
_symmetry.space_group_name_H-M   'P 1'
#
loop_
_entity.id
_entity.type
_entity.pdbx_description
1 polymer ?
#
loop_
_entity_poly.entity_id
_entity_poly.type
_entity_poly.pdbx_seq_one_letter_code
_entity_poly.pdbx_strand_id
1 'polypeptide(L)'
;MRSRSGAALVLLAGCMLLSPALSYAGEAGCIEGDCTNGSGTYVFDDGSKYIGEFQEGIPHGKGRYYAADGMFYSGEYEQGKKNGFGKVTYPDGRLYEGYFKENQLHGKGMYRYADGTVYKGEFHENMWHGQGVLTLPDGRIYEGGFQDNKRHGTGKFTFREGEVYEGGYVQDRMEGKGVYTFPDGSRYEGDFLNDAYEGTGTFFFSDGRVYTGLFKEGKPHGTGTITYPDGTSEACEYVMGELVEAQPPADEAGEGEDEAAAEEEASLEQP
;
A
#
# COMPACT_ATOMS: atom_id res chain seq x y z
N MET A 1 92.47 0.68 -51.73
CA MET A 1 92.00 0.34 -53.10
C MET A 1 90.49 0.10 -53.04
N ARG A 2 89.69 0.97 -53.70
CA ARG A 2 88.26 0.83 -54.12
C ARG A 2 87.24 0.45 -53.00
N SER A 3 86.02 0.99 -52.87
CA SER A 3 85.15 1.77 -53.75
C SER A 3 83.87 2.17 -52.96
N ARG A 4 83.42 3.43 -53.13
CA ARG A 4 82.03 3.95 -53.29
C ARG A 4 80.89 3.50 -52.35
N SER A 5 80.25 4.45 -51.66
CA SER A 5 78.89 5.02 -51.95
C SER A 5 77.96 4.58 -50.80
N GLY A 6 77.07 5.36 -50.18
CA GLY A 6 76.35 6.58 -50.56
C GLY A 6 74.86 6.33 -50.28
N ALA A 7 74.19 7.27 -49.58
CA ALA A 7 72.72 7.40 -49.43
C ALA A 7 72.00 6.34 -48.57
N ALA A 8 70.84 6.55 -47.92
CA ALA A 8 69.95 7.69 -47.77
C ALA A 8 69.05 7.45 -46.54
N LEU A 9 68.60 8.55 -45.95
CA LEU A 9 67.53 8.67 -44.96
C LEU A 9 66.18 8.27 -45.59
N VAL A 10 65.43 7.37 -44.97
CA VAL A 10 63.97 7.22 -45.22
C VAL A 10 63.26 6.98 -43.88
N LEU A 11 62.53 8.01 -43.44
CA LEU A 11 61.48 7.95 -42.43
C LEU A 11 60.27 7.22 -43.04
N LEU A 12 59.85 6.11 -42.45
CA LEU A 12 58.52 5.54 -42.71
C LEU A 12 57.65 5.74 -41.48
N ALA A 13 56.71 6.68 -41.60
CA ALA A 13 55.64 6.90 -40.65
C ALA A 13 54.71 5.67 -40.65
N GLY A 14 54.68 4.95 -39.53
CA GLY A 14 53.71 3.89 -39.28
C GLY A 14 52.32 4.47 -39.04
N CYS A 15 51.52 4.58 -40.10
CA CYS A 15 50.09 4.79 -40.00
C CYS A 15 49.44 3.43 -39.71
N MET A 16 49.37 3.03 -38.42
CA MET A 16 48.49 1.94 -38.00
C MET A 16 47.06 2.43 -38.15
N LEU A 17 46.42 1.99 -39.23
CA LEU A 17 45.00 2.17 -39.46
C LEU A 17 44.23 1.48 -38.33
N LEU A 18 43.60 2.27 -37.47
CA LEU A 18 42.52 1.83 -36.61
C LEU A 18 41.42 1.28 -37.52
N SER A 19 41.27 -0.05 -37.56
CA SER A 19 40.10 -0.69 -38.14
C SER A 19 38.86 -0.13 -37.43
N PRO A 20 37.87 0.42 -38.15
CA PRO A 20 36.60 0.77 -37.52
C PRO A 20 35.97 -0.54 -37.03
N ALA A 21 35.58 -0.56 -35.75
CA ALA A 21 34.76 -1.63 -35.21
C ALA A 21 33.51 -1.72 -36.09
N LEU A 22 33.36 -2.82 -36.84
CA LEU A 22 32.11 -3.15 -37.50
C LEU A 22 31.05 -3.23 -36.39
N SER A 23 30.17 -2.24 -36.33
CA SER A 23 28.90 -2.39 -35.65
C SER A 23 28.15 -3.50 -36.37
N TYR A 24 28.09 -4.69 -35.75
CA TYR A 24 27.30 -5.81 -36.22
C TYR A 24 25.82 -5.41 -36.09
N ALA A 25 25.25 -4.82 -37.13
CA ALA A 25 23.81 -4.72 -37.28
C ALA A 25 23.32 -6.14 -37.54
N GLY A 26 22.85 -6.83 -36.49
CA GLY A 26 22.26 -8.15 -36.64
C GLY A 26 21.04 -8.05 -37.55
N GLU A 27 20.94 -8.94 -38.53
CA GLU A 27 19.78 -8.99 -39.42
C GLU A 27 18.52 -9.31 -38.60
N ALA A 28 17.48 -8.48 -38.74
CA ALA A 28 16.18 -8.76 -38.17
C ALA A 28 15.56 -9.99 -38.85
N GLY A 29 14.85 -10.80 -38.06
CA GLY A 29 14.22 -12.04 -38.50
C GLY A 29 14.50 -13.21 -37.57
N CYS A 30 14.14 -14.40 -38.04
CA CYS A 30 14.43 -15.65 -37.34
C CYS A 30 15.90 -16.01 -37.52
N ILE A 31 16.67 -15.97 -36.43
CA ILE A 31 18.12 -16.22 -36.45
C ILE A 31 18.48 -17.62 -35.96
N GLU A 32 17.55 -18.33 -35.30
CA GLU A 32 17.75 -19.69 -34.80
C GLU A 32 16.42 -20.40 -34.62
N GLY A 33 16.37 -21.71 -34.90
CA GLY A 33 15.20 -22.56 -34.66
C GLY A 33 14.05 -22.38 -35.67
N ASP A 34 12.83 -22.74 -35.25
CA ASP A 34 11.61 -22.62 -36.05
C ASP A 34 10.72 -21.52 -35.48
N CYS A 35 10.80 -20.33 -36.08
CA CYS A 35 9.96 -19.19 -35.70
C CYS A 35 8.57 -19.20 -36.37
N THR A 36 8.14 -20.32 -36.97
CA THR A 36 6.79 -20.47 -37.56
C THR A 36 5.91 -21.37 -36.69
N ASN A 37 6.33 -22.62 -36.43
CA ASN A 37 5.54 -23.61 -35.67
C ASN A 37 6.42 -24.47 -34.76
N GLY A 38 7.32 -23.83 -34.01
CA GLY A 38 8.23 -24.51 -33.11
C GLY A 38 8.87 -23.55 -32.12
N SER A 39 10.07 -23.86 -31.65
CA SER A 39 10.84 -22.95 -30.80
C SER A 39 11.94 -22.29 -31.61
N GLY A 40 12.10 -20.97 -31.43
CA GLY A 40 13.08 -20.19 -32.16
C GLY A 40 13.52 -18.93 -31.43
N THR A 41 14.52 -18.28 -32.03
CA THR A 41 15.01 -16.96 -31.65
C THR A 41 14.72 -15.99 -32.79
N TYR A 42 13.89 -14.98 -32.53
CA TYR A 42 13.55 -13.93 -33.47
C TYR A 42 14.09 -12.60 -32.98
N VAL A 43 14.80 -11.88 -33.84
CA VAL A 43 15.29 -10.51 -33.59
C VAL A 43 14.43 -9.53 -34.39
N PHE A 44 13.91 -8.51 -33.73
CA PHE A 44 13.08 -7.48 -34.34
C PHE A 44 13.95 -6.31 -34.84
N ASP A 45 13.39 -5.46 -35.71
CA ASP A 45 14.09 -4.31 -36.31
C ASP A 45 14.59 -3.30 -35.28
N ASP A 46 13.93 -3.20 -34.13
CA ASP A 46 14.33 -2.34 -33.01
C ASP A 46 15.48 -2.93 -32.16
N GLY A 47 15.98 -4.12 -32.53
CA GLY A 47 16.99 -4.87 -31.80
C GLY A 47 16.44 -5.67 -30.61
N SER A 48 15.13 -5.61 -30.34
CA SER A 48 14.52 -6.49 -29.35
C SER A 48 14.54 -7.94 -29.83
N LYS A 49 14.42 -8.89 -28.91
CA LYS A 49 14.56 -10.32 -29.21
C LYS A 49 13.55 -11.15 -28.44
N TYR A 50 12.91 -12.08 -29.13
CA TYR A 50 12.08 -13.13 -28.55
C TYR A 50 12.77 -14.48 -28.67
N ILE A 51 12.74 -15.27 -27.59
CA ILE A 51 13.23 -16.64 -27.54
C ILE A 51 12.13 -17.49 -26.90
N GLY A 52 11.49 -18.34 -27.69
CA GLY A 52 10.37 -19.13 -27.18
C GLY A 52 9.64 -19.91 -28.25
N GLU A 53 8.45 -20.37 -27.90
CA GLU A 53 7.55 -21.09 -28.79
C GLU A 53 6.81 -20.13 -29.73
N PHE A 54 6.50 -20.62 -30.93
CA PHE A 54 5.77 -19.94 -32.00
C PHE A 54 4.66 -20.84 -32.53
N GLN A 55 3.55 -20.22 -32.90
CA GLN A 55 2.45 -20.85 -33.64
C GLN A 55 2.03 -19.89 -34.76
N GLU A 56 2.02 -20.37 -36.00
CA GLU A 56 1.72 -19.56 -37.18
C GLU A 56 2.56 -18.27 -37.30
N GLY A 57 3.82 -18.31 -36.86
CA GLY A 57 4.72 -17.16 -36.88
C GLY A 57 4.54 -16.19 -35.71
N ILE A 58 3.63 -16.49 -34.78
CA ILE A 58 3.25 -15.63 -33.66
C ILE A 58 3.78 -16.23 -32.35
N PRO A 59 4.36 -15.43 -31.42
CA PRO A 59 4.71 -15.90 -30.09
C PRO A 59 3.55 -16.63 -29.40
N HIS A 60 3.80 -17.84 -28.93
CA HIS A 60 2.84 -18.70 -28.25
C HIS A 60 3.55 -19.49 -27.14
N GLY A 61 2.82 -20.16 -26.25
CA GLY A 61 3.41 -21.05 -25.24
C GLY A 61 4.35 -20.30 -24.32
N LYS A 62 5.52 -20.87 -24.00
CA LYS A 62 6.50 -20.21 -23.13
C LYS A 62 7.53 -19.44 -23.95
N GLY A 63 7.86 -18.24 -23.48
CA GLY A 63 8.84 -17.39 -24.13
C GLY A 63 9.52 -16.39 -23.21
N ARG A 64 10.64 -15.87 -23.72
CA ARG A 64 11.42 -14.80 -23.13
C ARG A 64 11.54 -13.67 -24.14
N TYR A 65 11.26 -12.45 -23.70
CA TYR A 65 11.38 -11.25 -24.51
C TYR A 65 12.37 -10.29 -23.88
N TYR A 66 13.33 -9.84 -24.68
CA TYR A 66 14.34 -8.85 -24.34
C TYR A 66 14.05 -7.59 -25.15
N ALA A 67 13.50 -6.57 -24.50
CA ALA A 67 13.20 -5.30 -25.13
C ALA A 67 14.47 -4.49 -25.36
N ALA A 68 14.45 -3.59 -26.36
CA ALA A 68 15.58 -2.72 -26.69
C ALA A 68 15.92 -1.73 -25.57
N ASP A 69 14.92 -1.34 -24.76
CA ASP A 69 15.08 -0.46 -23.61
C ASP A 69 15.65 -1.16 -22.36
N GLY A 70 15.87 -2.49 -22.43
CA GLY A 70 16.37 -3.31 -21.33
C GLY A 70 15.28 -3.95 -20.46
N MET A 71 13.98 -3.74 -20.75
CA MET A 71 12.90 -4.51 -20.14
C MET A 71 13.02 -5.99 -20.53
N PHE A 72 12.83 -6.88 -19.57
CA PHE A 72 12.86 -8.33 -19.80
C PHE A 72 11.57 -8.96 -19.31
N TYR A 73 10.99 -9.82 -20.14
CA TYR A 73 9.84 -10.65 -19.79
C TYR A 73 10.17 -12.14 -19.95
N SER A 74 9.66 -12.96 -19.05
CA SER A 74 9.65 -14.41 -19.17
C SER A 74 8.29 -14.93 -18.71
N GLY A 75 7.58 -15.65 -19.56
CA GLY A 75 6.26 -16.17 -19.22
C GLY A 75 5.51 -16.76 -20.39
N GLU A 76 4.20 -16.88 -20.19
CA GLU A 76 3.27 -17.48 -21.14
C GLU A 76 2.71 -16.47 -22.15
N TYR A 77 2.60 -16.92 -23.40
CA TYR A 77 2.06 -16.19 -24.53
C TYR A 77 0.89 -16.96 -25.15
N GLU A 78 -0.12 -16.21 -25.57
CA GLU A 78 -1.21 -16.71 -26.41
C GLU A 78 -1.48 -15.67 -27.49
N GLN A 79 -1.47 -16.09 -28.76
CA GLN A 79 -1.71 -15.21 -29.90
C GLN A 79 -0.86 -13.92 -29.88
N GLY A 80 0.40 -14.05 -29.50
CA GLY A 80 1.37 -12.95 -29.48
C GLY A 80 1.27 -12.05 -28.25
N LYS A 81 0.36 -12.33 -27.32
CA LYS A 81 0.12 -11.52 -26.12
C LYS A 81 0.52 -12.29 -24.88
N LYS A 82 1.04 -11.58 -23.88
CA LYS A 82 1.27 -12.16 -22.55
C LYS A 82 -0.08 -12.61 -21.98
N ASN A 83 -0.22 -13.90 -21.73
CA ASN A 83 -1.45 -14.51 -21.24
C ASN A 83 -1.10 -15.76 -20.44
N GLY A 84 -1.49 -15.80 -19.16
CA GLY A 84 -0.98 -16.79 -18.19
C GLY A 84 0.08 -16.20 -17.26
N PHE A 85 0.87 -17.04 -16.61
CA PHE A 85 1.83 -16.58 -15.60
C PHE A 85 3.11 -16.02 -16.25
N GLY A 86 3.67 -14.96 -15.67
CA GLY A 86 4.93 -14.42 -16.15
C GLY A 86 5.59 -13.45 -15.19
N LYS A 87 6.81 -13.06 -15.55
CA LYS A 87 7.65 -12.13 -14.81
C LYS A 87 8.19 -11.05 -15.73
N VAL A 88 8.07 -9.79 -15.31
CA VAL A 88 8.66 -8.62 -16.01
C VAL A 88 9.65 -7.95 -15.06
N THR A 89 10.86 -7.69 -15.53
CA THR A 89 11.85 -6.83 -14.86
C THR A 89 12.13 -5.61 -15.73
N TYR A 90 12.24 -4.45 -15.09
CA TYR A 90 12.53 -3.18 -15.77
C TYR A 90 13.93 -2.67 -15.37
N PRO A 91 14.60 -1.88 -16.23
CA PRO A 91 15.92 -1.30 -15.92
C PRO A 91 15.94 -0.40 -14.67
N ASP A 92 14.81 0.22 -14.34
CA ASP A 92 14.64 1.07 -13.16
C ASP A 92 14.42 0.29 -11.85
N GLY A 93 14.53 -1.04 -11.90
CA GLY A 93 14.38 -1.92 -10.74
C GLY A 93 12.95 -2.37 -10.45
N ARG A 94 11.95 -1.88 -11.20
CA ARG A 94 10.58 -2.41 -11.09
C ARG A 94 10.55 -3.90 -11.44
N LEU A 95 9.67 -4.61 -10.77
CA LEU A 95 9.47 -6.04 -10.98
C LEU A 95 7.98 -6.36 -10.85
N TYR A 96 7.45 -7.11 -11.81
CA TYR A 96 6.16 -7.79 -11.66
C TYR A 96 6.34 -9.30 -11.80
N GLU A 97 5.65 -10.07 -10.97
CA GLU A 97 5.55 -11.52 -11.06
C GLU A 97 4.12 -11.95 -10.74
N GLY A 98 3.40 -12.51 -11.71
CA GLY A 98 1.98 -12.81 -11.58
C GLY A 98 1.30 -13.15 -12.90
N TYR A 99 -0.03 -13.14 -12.90
CA TYR A 99 -0.81 -13.49 -14.08
C TYR A 99 -1.01 -12.30 -15.04
N PHE A 100 -1.04 -12.62 -16.31
CA PHE A 100 -1.36 -11.73 -17.40
C PHE A 100 -2.62 -12.21 -18.12
N LYS A 101 -3.36 -11.25 -18.67
CA LYS A 101 -4.42 -11.50 -19.64
C LYS A 101 -4.34 -10.42 -20.71
N GLU A 102 -4.21 -10.81 -21.97
CA GLU A 102 -4.18 -9.85 -23.09
C GLU A 102 -3.15 -8.71 -22.90
N ASN A 103 -1.92 -9.03 -22.49
CA ASN A 103 -0.84 -8.10 -22.13
C ASN A 103 -1.04 -7.28 -20.84
N GLN A 104 -2.16 -7.40 -20.15
CA GLN A 104 -2.43 -6.65 -18.92
C GLN A 104 -2.15 -7.49 -17.68
N LEU A 105 -1.73 -6.85 -16.58
CA LEU A 105 -1.66 -7.51 -15.27
C LEU A 105 -3.08 -7.91 -14.86
N HIS A 106 -3.27 -9.16 -14.46
CA HIS A 106 -4.58 -9.70 -14.11
C HIS A 106 -4.44 -10.78 -13.04
N GLY A 107 -5.51 -11.07 -12.29
CA GLY A 107 -5.49 -12.12 -11.27
C GLY A 107 -4.43 -11.86 -10.20
N LYS A 108 -3.87 -12.92 -9.60
CA LYS A 108 -2.92 -12.77 -8.50
C LYS A 108 -1.52 -12.38 -8.99
N GLY A 109 -0.86 -11.46 -8.29
CA GLY A 109 0.51 -11.10 -8.59
C GLY A 109 1.19 -10.32 -7.47
N MET A 110 2.47 -10.04 -7.68
CA MET A 110 3.29 -9.16 -6.86
C MET A 110 3.98 -8.14 -7.75
N TYR A 111 3.83 -6.86 -7.41
CA TYR A 111 4.54 -5.76 -8.05
C TYR A 111 5.46 -5.09 -7.03
N ARG A 112 6.75 -5.01 -7.33
CA ARG A 112 7.73 -4.15 -6.62
C ARG A 112 7.99 -2.92 -7.48
N TYR A 113 7.71 -1.76 -6.92
CA TYR A 113 7.91 -0.46 -7.56
C TYR A 113 9.34 0.04 -7.35
N ALA A 114 9.75 1.01 -8.15
CA ALA A 114 11.11 1.57 -8.12
C ALA A 114 11.41 2.29 -6.78
N ASP A 115 10.38 2.85 -6.14
CA ASP A 115 10.49 3.51 -4.82
C ASP A 115 10.62 2.51 -3.65
N GLY A 116 10.52 1.21 -3.91
CA GLY A 116 10.54 0.15 -2.90
C GLY A 116 9.16 -0.30 -2.42
N THR A 117 8.08 0.37 -2.86
CA THR A 117 6.71 -0.05 -2.56
C THR A 117 6.48 -1.46 -3.11
N VAL A 118 5.81 -2.31 -2.35
CA VAL A 118 5.45 -3.67 -2.77
C VAL A 118 3.95 -3.85 -2.62
N TYR A 119 3.29 -4.22 -3.71
CA TYR A 119 1.92 -4.70 -3.70
C TYR A 119 1.88 -6.19 -4.00
N LYS A 120 1.16 -6.96 -3.20
CA LYS A 120 0.89 -8.38 -3.41
C LYS A 120 -0.61 -8.62 -3.25
N GLY A 121 -1.30 -8.94 -4.34
CA GLY A 121 -2.75 -9.04 -4.32
C GLY A 121 -3.31 -9.37 -5.69
N GLU A 122 -4.58 -9.00 -5.89
CA GLU A 122 -5.27 -9.19 -7.16
C GLU A 122 -5.12 -7.97 -8.07
N PHE A 123 -5.07 -8.23 -9.37
CA PHE A 123 -5.00 -7.24 -10.42
C PHE A 123 -6.18 -7.40 -11.37
N HIS A 124 -6.71 -6.28 -11.84
CA HIS A 124 -7.68 -6.23 -12.91
C HIS A 124 -7.30 -5.11 -13.87
N GLU A 125 -7.05 -5.45 -15.13
CA GLU A 125 -6.68 -4.50 -16.19
C GLU A 125 -5.53 -3.56 -15.80
N ASN A 126 -4.45 -4.12 -15.25
CA ASN A 126 -3.27 -3.40 -14.72
C ASN A 126 -3.47 -2.65 -13.39
N MET A 127 -4.66 -2.67 -12.80
CA MET A 127 -4.95 -1.96 -11.54
C MET A 127 -4.96 -2.93 -10.36
N TRP A 128 -4.55 -2.48 -9.17
CA TRP A 128 -4.83 -3.22 -7.94
C TRP A 128 -6.33 -3.32 -7.73
N HIS A 129 -6.79 -4.52 -7.39
CA HIS A 129 -8.19 -4.83 -7.21
C HIS A 129 -8.35 -5.94 -6.17
N GLY A 130 -9.58 -6.21 -5.72
CA GLY A 130 -9.87 -7.34 -4.84
C GLY A 130 -9.12 -7.24 -3.51
N GLN A 131 -8.55 -8.35 -3.04
CA GLN A 131 -7.77 -8.36 -1.79
C GLN A 131 -6.27 -8.23 -2.07
N GLY A 132 -5.56 -7.50 -1.20
CA GLY A 132 -4.12 -7.36 -1.32
C GLY A 132 -3.42 -6.86 -0.06
N VAL A 133 -2.10 -6.89 -0.13
CA VAL A 133 -1.17 -6.34 0.86
C VAL A 133 -0.30 -5.30 0.17
N LEU A 134 -0.32 -4.08 0.67
CA LEU A 134 0.53 -2.97 0.25
C LEU A 134 1.54 -2.68 1.36
N THR A 135 2.82 -2.86 1.06
CA THR A 135 3.93 -2.52 1.95
C THR A 135 4.64 -1.29 1.40
N LEU A 136 4.67 -0.21 2.18
CA LEU A 136 5.34 1.03 1.83
C LEU A 136 6.82 0.99 2.26
N PRO A 137 7.71 1.77 1.62
CA PRO A 137 9.15 1.76 1.91
C PRO A 137 9.50 2.15 3.35
N ASP A 138 8.62 2.91 4.02
CA ASP A 138 8.80 3.35 5.40
C ASP A 138 8.26 2.35 6.44
N GLY A 139 7.86 1.16 6.02
CA GLY A 139 7.40 0.08 6.88
C GLY A 139 5.90 0.09 7.18
N ARG A 140 5.14 1.07 6.68
CA ARG A 140 3.67 1.06 6.77
C ARG A 140 3.10 -0.08 5.93
N ILE A 141 2.07 -0.74 6.44
CA ILE A 141 1.45 -1.89 5.78
C ILE A 141 -0.07 -1.70 5.75
N TYR A 142 -0.67 -1.92 4.59
CA TYR A 142 -2.12 -2.08 4.46
C TYR A 142 -2.44 -3.49 4.00
N GLU A 143 -3.42 -4.12 4.66
CA GLU A 143 -3.97 -5.43 4.30
C GLU A 143 -5.49 -5.29 4.17
N GLY A 144 -6.05 -5.50 2.98
CA GLY A 144 -7.49 -5.36 2.79
C GLY A 144 -7.91 -5.21 1.33
N GLY A 145 -9.07 -4.59 1.15
CA GLY A 145 -9.69 -4.41 -0.16
C GLY A 145 -9.10 -3.27 -0.99
N PHE A 146 -9.10 -3.46 -2.31
CA PHE A 146 -8.68 -2.50 -3.30
C PHE A 146 -9.71 -2.38 -4.42
N GLN A 147 -9.89 -1.16 -4.92
CA GLN A 147 -10.65 -0.85 -6.12
C GLN A 147 -9.91 0.24 -6.89
N ASP A 148 -9.60 -0.02 -8.16
CA ASP A 148 -8.96 0.92 -9.09
C ASP A 148 -7.70 1.59 -8.52
N ASN A 149 -6.78 0.78 -7.97
CA ASN A 149 -5.54 1.20 -7.29
C ASN A 149 -5.71 1.88 -5.92
N LYS A 150 -6.91 1.96 -5.37
CA LYS A 150 -7.16 2.62 -4.09
C LYS A 150 -7.67 1.64 -3.05
N ARG A 151 -7.35 1.90 -1.77
CA ARG A 151 -7.92 1.16 -0.64
C ARG A 151 -9.43 1.37 -0.63
N HIS A 152 -10.17 0.28 -0.54
CA HIS A 152 -11.63 0.29 -0.61
C HIS A 152 -12.22 -0.93 0.11
N GLY A 153 -13.38 -0.78 0.74
CA GLY A 153 -13.99 -1.85 1.54
C GLY A 153 -13.35 -1.91 2.92
N THR A 154 -13.13 -3.11 3.48
CA THR A 154 -12.52 -3.25 4.82
C THR A 154 -11.03 -3.51 4.72
N GLY A 155 -10.25 -2.99 5.68
CA GLY A 155 -8.84 -3.32 5.79
C GLY A 155 -8.19 -2.88 7.10
N LYS A 156 -6.97 -3.36 7.29
CA LYS A 156 -6.08 -3.05 8.39
C LYS A 156 -4.91 -2.22 7.87
N PHE A 157 -4.62 -1.10 8.51
CA PHE A 157 -3.45 -0.28 8.24
C PHE A 157 -2.58 -0.20 9.49
N THR A 158 -1.37 -0.71 9.40
CA THR A 158 -0.34 -0.61 10.42
C THR A 158 0.58 0.56 10.06
N PHE A 159 0.57 1.57 10.92
CA PHE A 159 1.40 2.76 10.79
C PHE A 159 2.84 2.48 11.28
N ARG A 160 3.75 3.39 10.95
CA ARG A 160 5.18 3.23 11.23
C ARG A 160 5.49 3.19 12.73
N GLU A 161 4.78 3.99 13.52
CA GLU A 161 5.03 4.14 14.97
C GLU A 161 4.20 3.15 15.80
N GLY A 162 3.56 2.18 15.15
CA GLY A 162 2.81 1.10 15.78
C GLY A 162 1.32 1.38 15.94
N GLU A 163 0.82 2.54 15.48
CA GLU A 163 -0.63 2.75 15.40
C GLU A 163 -1.25 1.74 14.42
N VAL A 164 -2.48 1.34 14.70
CA VAL A 164 -3.21 0.39 13.86
C VAL A 164 -4.63 0.91 13.66
N TYR A 165 -5.06 1.01 12.41
CA TYR A 165 -6.46 1.21 12.07
C TYR A 165 -7.05 -0.06 11.45
N GLU A 166 -8.19 -0.51 11.94
CA GLU A 166 -8.97 -1.61 11.36
C GLU A 166 -10.40 -1.13 11.11
N GLY A 167 -10.82 -1.04 9.85
CA GLY A 167 -12.13 -0.48 9.53
C GLY A 167 -12.40 -0.31 8.05
N GLY A 168 -13.41 0.51 7.75
CA GLY A 168 -13.85 0.82 6.39
C GLY A 168 -12.97 1.83 5.67
N TYR A 169 -12.88 1.67 4.36
CA TYR A 169 -12.17 2.52 3.43
C TYR A 169 -13.02 2.84 2.21
N VAL A 170 -13.01 4.10 1.79
CA VAL A 170 -13.59 4.56 0.53
C VAL A 170 -12.56 5.43 -0.17
N GLN A 171 -12.03 4.93 -1.30
CA GLN A 171 -11.13 5.71 -2.17
C GLN A 171 -9.94 6.28 -1.41
N ASP A 172 -9.22 5.42 -0.68
CA ASP A 172 -8.09 5.72 0.21
C ASP A 172 -8.39 6.46 1.51
N ARG A 173 -9.65 6.81 1.81
CA ARG A 173 -10.03 7.45 3.08
C ARG A 173 -10.63 6.45 4.05
N MET A 174 -10.28 6.52 5.33
CA MET A 174 -10.98 5.82 6.40
C MET A 174 -12.40 6.38 6.51
N GLU A 175 -13.38 5.50 6.40
CA GLU A 175 -14.80 5.87 6.36
C GLU A 175 -15.69 4.76 6.91
N GLY A 176 -16.75 5.12 7.62
CA GLY A 176 -17.63 4.19 8.32
C GLY A 176 -17.05 3.70 9.64
N LYS A 177 -17.47 2.51 10.10
CA LYS A 177 -17.02 1.97 11.39
C LYS A 177 -15.55 1.54 11.35
N GLY A 178 -14.81 1.83 12.42
CA GLY A 178 -13.45 1.36 12.57
C GLY A 178 -12.94 1.41 14.02
N VAL A 179 -11.77 0.82 14.22
CA VAL A 179 -11.01 0.83 15.46
C VAL A 179 -9.64 1.40 15.18
N TYR A 180 -9.25 2.46 15.89
CA TYR A 180 -7.91 3.04 15.82
C TYR A 180 -7.20 2.79 17.15
N THR A 181 -6.13 2.01 17.14
CA THR A 181 -5.32 1.65 18.31
C THR A 181 -4.01 2.42 18.29
N PHE A 182 -3.68 3.04 19.41
CA PHE A 182 -2.44 3.78 19.63
C PHE A 182 -1.36 2.90 20.27
N PRO A 183 -0.07 3.30 20.22
CA PRO A 183 1.03 2.49 20.71
C PRO A 183 1.03 2.33 22.24
N ASP A 184 0.38 3.26 22.96
CA ASP A 184 0.19 3.21 24.42
C ASP A 184 -0.94 2.26 24.84
N GLY A 185 -1.64 1.64 23.88
CA GLY A 185 -2.77 0.75 24.11
C GLY A 185 -4.12 1.46 24.21
N SER A 186 -4.15 2.80 24.19
CA SER A 186 -5.41 3.52 24.03
C SER A 186 -6.01 3.23 22.66
N ARG A 187 -7.33 3.32 22.53
CA ARG A 187 -8.01 3.09 21.25
C ARG A 187 -9.32 3.84 21.13
N TYR A 188 -9.66 4.21 19.90
CA TYR A 188 -10.98 4.72 19.52
C TYR A 188 -11.76 3.64 18.77
N GLU A 189 -13.02 3.46 19.11
CA GLU A 189 -13.99 2.62 18.40
C GLU A 189 -15.19 3.48 18.00
N GLY A 190 -15.48 3.64 16.72
CA GLY A 190 -16.57 4.52 16.28
C GLY A 190 -16.64 4.76 14.79
N ASP A 191 -17.33 5.83 14.40
CA ASP A 191 -17.46 6.24 12.99
C ASP A 191 -16.27 7.10 12.54
N PHE A 192 -15.86 6.90 11.30
CA PHE A 192 -14.86 7.68 10.61
C PHE A 192 -15.49 8.35 9.40
N LEU A 193 -15.10 9.59 9.15
CA LEU A 193 -15.42 10.31 7.93
C LEU A 193 -14.17 11.06 7.49
N ASN A 194 -13.72 10.79 6.25
CA ASN A 194 -12.57 11.49 5.68
C ASN A 194 -11.33 11.45 6.59
N ASP A 195 -10.92 10.26 7.05
CA ASP A 195 -9.76 10.05 7.94
C ASP A 195 -9.89 10.61 9.38
N ALA A 196 -11.05 11.11 9.79
CA ALA A 196 -11.27 11.69 11.11
C ALA A 196 -12.37 10.95 11.89
N TYR A 197 -12.26 10.92 13.22
CA TYR A 197 -13.36 10.49 14.09
C TYR A 197 -14.56 11.40 13.89
N GLU A 198 -15.73 10.81 13.74
CA GLU A 198 -16.97 11.52 13.45
C GLU A 198 -18.14 10.81 14.16
N GLY A 199 -19.24 11.52 14.42
CA GLY A 199 -20.44 10.91 14.97
C GLY A 199 -20.23 10.33 16.37
N THR A 200 -20.85 9.18 16.67
CA THR A 200 -20.74 8.53 17.99
C THR A 200 -19.55 7.59 18.05
N GLY A 201 -18.77 7.66 19.13
CA GLY A 201 -17.68 6.73 19.36
C GLY A 201 -17.33 6.58 20.84
N THR A 202 -16.46 5.61 21.10
CA THR A 202 -15.92 5.31 22.42
C THR A 202 -14.39 5.34 22.36
N PHE A 203 -13.78 6.15 23.21
CA PHE A 203 -12.34 6.22 23.39
C PHE A 203 -11.96 5.53 24.70
N PHE A 204 -11.13 4.49 24.61
CA PHE A 204 -10.55 3.78 25.73
C PHE A 204 -9.15 4.34 25.98
N PHE A 205 -8.93 4.95 27.14
CA PHE A 205 -7.64 5.49 27.53
C PHE A 205 -6.73 4.37 28.07
N SER A 206 -5.42 4.56 27.94
CA SER A 206 -4.41 3.62 28.45
C SER A 206 -4.38 3.51 29.98
N ASP A 207 -4.92 4.51 30.69
CA ASP A 207 -5.11 4.50 32.15
C ASP A 207 -6.42 3.84 32.63
N GLY A 208 -7.21 3.28 31.70
CA GLY A 208 -8.45 2.57 31.99
C GLY A 208 -9.70 3.46 32.00
N ARG A 209 -9.59 4.78 31.82
CA ARG A 209 -10.76 5.63 31.59
C ARG A 209 -11.42 5.28 30.26
N VAL A 210 -12.71 5.55 30.14
CA VAL A 210 -13.49 5.35 28.90
C VAL A 210 -14.33 6.59 28.66
N TYR A 211 -14.18 7.25 27.51
CA TYR A 211 -15.09 8.30 27.07
C TYR A 211 -16.02 7.75 26.00
N THR A 212 -17.34 7.89 26.17
CA THR A 212 -18.34 7.58 25.14
C THR A 212 -19.11 8.85 24.83
N GLY A 213 -19.15 9.25 23.55
CA GLY A 213 -19.83 10.48 23.18
C GLY A 213 -19.73 10.81 21.71
N LEU A 214 -20.03 12.07 21.41
CA LEU A 214 -19.98 12.61 20.07
C LEU A 214 -18.58 13.14 19.71
N PHE A 215 -18.23 13.00 18.43
CA PHE A 215 -16.98 13.43 17.81
C PHE A 215 -17.29 14.20 16.52
N LYS A 216 -16.46 15.18 16.23
CA LYS A 216 -16.50 15.96 14.98
C LYS A 216 -15.09 16.35 14.58
N GLU A 217 -14.73 16.09 13.32
CA GLU A 217 -13.40 16.42 12.78
C GLU A 217 -12.24 15.90 13.67
N GLY A 218 -12.40 14.69 14.20
CA GLY A 218 -11.38 14.02 15.02
C GLY A 218 -11.35 14.45 16.49
N LYS A 219 -12.27 15.32 16.93
CA LYS A 219 -12.28 15.86 18.30
C LYS A 219 -13.58 15.56 19.02
N PRO A 220 -13.58 15.37 20.35
CA PRO A 220 -14.80 15.36 21.15
C PRO A 220 -15.65 16.60 20.88
N HIS A 221 -16.96 16.43 20.69
CA HIS A 221 -17.89 17.51 20.41
C HIS A 221 -19.29 17.14 20.90
N GLY A 222 -20.07 18.07 21.44
CA GLY A 222 -21.36 17.77 22.04
C GLY A 222 -21.23 17.00 23.36
N THR A 223 -22.29 16.27 23.71
CA THR A 223 -22.38 15.54 24.98
C THR A 223 -21.64 14.20 24.94
N GLY A 224 -21.04 13.82 26.06
CA GLY A 224 -20.47 12.50 26.29
C GLY A 224 -20.42 12.15 27.77
N THR A 225 -19.91 10.97 28.07
CA THR A 225 -19.72 10.45 29.43
C THR A 225 -18.32 9.89 29.54
N ILE A 226 -17.57 10.30 30.56
CA ILE A 226 -16.32 9.66 30.95
C ILE A 226 -16.61 8.70 32.12
N THR A 227 -16.14 7.46 32.01
CA THR A 227 -16.21 6.44 33.05
C THR A 227 -14.80 6.14 33.55
N TYR A 228 -14.62 6.15 34.86
CA TYR A 228 -13.35 5.91 35.53
C TYR A 228 -13.18 4.42 35.86
N PRO A 229 -11.94 3.95 36.12
CA PRO A 229 -11.67 2.54 36.45
C PRO A 229 -12.41 2.02 37.69
N ASP A 230 -12.80 2.90 38.62
CA ASP A 230 -13.60 2.56 39.80
C ASP A 230 -15.10 2.42 39.52
N GLY A 231 -15.55 2.67 38.28
CA GLY A 231 -16.93 2.61 37.85
C GLY A 231 -17.70 3.93 37.98
N THR A 232 -17.11 4.96 38.60
CA THR A 232 -17.72 6.30 38.65
C THR A 232 -17.74 6.91 37.26
N SER A 233 -18.62 7.89 37.03
CA SER A 233 -18.73 8.54 35.72
C SER A 233 -19.07 10.02 35.83
N GLU A 234 -18.71 10.80 34.83
CA GLU A 234 -19.06 12.22 34.72
C GLU A 234 -19.64 12.49 33.33
N ALA A 235 -20.72 13.26 33.28
CA ALA A 235 -21.23 13.81 32.03
C ALA A 235 -20.33 14.99 31.60
N CYS A 236 -20.02 15.08 30.31
CA CYS A 236 -19.17 16.12 29.75
C CYS A 236 -19.82 16.74 28.51
N GLU A 237 -19.61 18.04 28.31
CA GLU A 237 -19.92 18.73 27.06
C GLU A 237 -18.64 19.32 26.46
N TYR A 238 -18.40 19.02 25.18
CA TYR A 238 -17.23 19.50 24.45
C TYR A 238 -17.62 20.37 23.24
N VAL A 239 -16.81 21.38 22.92
CA VAL A 239 -16.89 22.10 21.66
C VAL A 239 -15.53 22.02 20.96
N MET A 240 -15.46 21.19 19.92
CA MET A 240 -14.24 21.04 19.09
C MET A 240 -13.00 20.67 19.91
N GLY A 241 -13.18 19.76 20.86
CA GLY A 241 -12.14 19.25 21.77
C GLY A 241 -11.96 20.07 23.05
N GLU A 242 -12.59 21.22 23.18
CA GLU A 242 -12.54 22.03 24.41
C GLU A 242 -13.68 21.64 25.36
N LEU A 243 -13.34 21.28 26.61
CA LEU A 243 -14.33 20.97 27.64
C LEU A 243 -15.06 22.26 28.06
N VAL A 244 -16.38 22.27 27.92
CA VAL A 244 -17.25 23.39 28.30
C VAL A 244 -17.85 23.15 29.67
N GLU A 245 -18.34 21.94 29.93
CA GLU A 245 -19.00 21.58 31.18
C GLU A 245 -18.71 20.13 31.56
N ALA A 246 -18.56 19.87 32.86
CA ALA A 246 -18.47 18.52 33.43
C ALA A 246 -19.31 18.45 34.71
N GLN A 247 -20.17 17.44 34.81
CA GLN A 247 -21.05 17.23 35.96
C GLN A 247 -20.96 15.77 36.43
N PRO A 248 -21.01 15.51 37.76
CA PRO A 248 -21.17 14.15 38.29
C PRO A 248 -22.48 13.52 37.77
N PRO A 249 -22.62 12.18 37.82
CA PRO A 249 -23.78 11.51 37.27
C PRO A 249 -25.03 11.91 38.08
N ALA A 250 -26.18 12.00 37.41
CA ALA A 250 -27.41 12.56 37.99
C ALA A 250 -28.02 11.75 39.16
N ASP A 251 -27.41 10.64 39.59
CA ASP A 251 -27.93 9.74 40.63
C ASP A 251 -26.89 9.46 41.73
N GLU A 252 -26.49 10.49 42.49
CA GLU A 252 -26.10 10.35 43.91
C GLU A 252 -26.60 11.53 44.78
N ALA A 253 -27.40 12.45 44.24
CA ALA A 253 -27.96 13.59 44.97
C ALA A 253 -29.35 13.29 45.58
N GLY A 254 -29.55 12.08 46.14
CA GLY A 254 -30.88 11.57 46.44
C GLY A 254 -31.05 10.71 47.68
N GLU A 255 -30.16 10.70 48.67
CA GLU A 255 -30.47 10.16 50.00
C GLU A 255 -29.81 11.00 51.10
N GLY A 256 -30.60 11.85 51.77
CA GLY A 256 -30.20 12.48 53.03
C GLY A 256 -30.63 13.92 53.14
N GLU A 257 -31.87 14.14 53.62
CA GLU A 257 -32.22 15.16 54.62
C GLU A 257 -33.75 15.17 54.77
N ASP A 258 -34.28 14.35 55.69
CA ASP A 258 -35.50 14.76 56.40
C ASP A 258 -35.61 14.08 57.78
N GLU A 259 -36.11 14.86 58.73
CA GLU A 259 -36.47 14.55 60.12
C GLU A 259 -35.35 14.44 61.19
N ALA A 260 -34.85 15.61 61.59
CA ALA A 260 -34.53 15.86 62.99
C ALA A 260 -34.99 17.28 63.40
N ALA A 261 -36.29 17.41 63.71
CA ALA A 261 -36.82 18.55 64.47
C ALA A 261 -38.19 18.22 65.08
N ALA A 262 -38.19 17.74 66.32
CA ALA A 262 -39.30 17.93 67.23
C ALA A 262 -38.72 18.09 68.64
N GLU A 263 -38.47 19.35 68.98
CA GLU A 263 -38.07 19.77 70.31
C GLU A 263 -39.21 19.57 71.32
N GLU A 264 -38.76 19.07 72.47
CA GLU A 264 -39.29 19.16 73.82
C GLU A 264 -39.94 20.53 74.14
N GLU A 265 -41.12 20.52 74.78
CA GLU A 265 -41.54 21.40 75.89
C GLU A 265 -43.03 21.15 76.20
N ALA A 266 -43.33 20.73 77.44
CA ALA A 266 -44.50 21.08 78.26
C ALA A 266 -44.90 19.98 79.26
N SER A 267 -44.18 20.04 80.39
CA SER A 267 -44.60 19.80 81.78
C SER A 267 -46.08 19.53 82.17
N LEU A 268 -46.20 18.71 83.23
CA LEU A 268 -47.16 18.79 84.38
C LEU A 268 -48.64 18.42 84.15
N GLU A 269 -49.09 17.26 84.66
CA GLU A 269 -49.74 17.10 85.99
C GLU A 269 -50.30 15.68 86.20
N GLN A 270 -50.15 15.19 87.43
CA GLN A 270 -50.71 13.97 88.02
C GLN A 270 -52.15 14.22 88.54
N PRO A 271 -52.97 13.20 88.90
CA PRO A 271 -52.64 12.00 89.68
C PRO A 271 -53.08 10.64 89.12
#